data_AF-A0A940FCA8-F1
#
_entry.id   AF-A0A940FCA8-F1
#
_cell.length_a   1.000
_cell.length_b   1.000
_cell.length_c   1.000
_cell.angle_alpha   90.00
_cell.angle_beta   90.00
_cell.angle_gamma   90.00
#
_symmetry.space_group_name_H-M   'P 1'
#
loop_
_entity.id
_entity.type
_entity.pdbx_description
1 polymer ?
#
loop_
_entity_poly.entity_id
_entity_poly.type
_entity_poly.pdbx_seq_one_letter_code
_entity_poly.pdbx_strand_id
1 'polypeptide(L)'
;MSRKLLAHLSVWGCCLLALITAPAAAAQGAYGRAGRWITDDQGRVAILNGWNLVNKRAPYTLEATGFDADDADFMRAQGFNTVRLGVTWGAIEPKPGHYDEAYLDSIERTYDLLASRGIAVLLNFHQDMYSEQFQGQGFPSWTVLGDAKWLPRTHMGFPFNYAFSYGLQRAYDHFWNNERGPDGRRLQDAYAQAWAHVAARFRGKPELLGYHLMNEPFAGTAAYVCFKKMSGCPNWDRTRLARFHATVIKAIRAVDPAGIVWYSPMLTFNFGVTTSHPATGDARAGFAFNTYCQNTGENLALGLLMYYNLRRSCSQMADLVLDHANGQAARNDETVLMTEWAGADDMELFEATARSAERHMISWQEWAYWSADPSRDRPKDGLIRDITKPPAGDNVKTDRLAVSARIHPASVSGTPTAYRFTPSTKRFDFTFSTLRPGQSSARFADGSETTVAVPEFVFPGDYAVSARGARVTSAPGARTLTLASCPGATEVLVRVGPGTTAQAARTC
;
A
#
# COMPACT_ATOMS: atom_id res chain seq x y z
N MET A 1 69.74 -45.72 44.22
CA MET A 1 70.26 -45.45 42.86
C MET A 1 69.08 -45.25 41.92
N SER A 2 69.07 -44.14 41.16
CA SER A 2 68.36 -43.83 39.89
C SER A 2 66.92 -44.34 39.69
N ARG A 3 65.90 -43.48 39.76
CA ARG A 3 65.32 -42.58 38.72
C ARG A 3 64.33 -43.25 37.73
N LYS A 4 63.18 -42.56 37.56
CA LYS A 4 62.07 -42.68 36.59
C LYS A 4 60.93 -43.61 37.08
N LEU A 5 59.65 -43.22 37.11
CA LEU A 5 58.85 -42.46 36.16
C LEU A 5 57.74 -41.65 36.89
N LEU A 6 57.47 -40.42 36.46
CA LEU A 6 56.32 -39.59 36.87
C LEU A 6 55.07 -39.97 36.04
N ALA A 7 53.92 -40.10 36.70
CA ALA A 7 52.61 -40.04 36.07
C ALA A 7 51.82 -38.88 36.70
N HIS A 8 51.55 -37.85 35.89
CA HIS A 8 50.68 -36.72 36.26
C HIS A 8 49.23 -37.07 35.91
N LEU A 9 48.35 -37.05 36.91
CA LEU A 9 46.89 -37.01 36.73
C LEU A 9 46.47 -35.54 36.58
N SER A 10 46.02 -35.16 35.39
CA SER A 10 45.43 -33.85 35.10
C SER A 10 43.91 -33.92 35.26
N VAL A 11 43.37 -33.20 36.24
CA VAL A 11 41.92 -32.98 36.39
C VAL A 11 41.49 -31.95 35.35
N TRP A 12 40.70 -32.38 34.36
CA TRP A 12 40.05 -31.49 33.41
C TRP A 12 38.74 -30.98 34.03
N GLY A 13 38.73 -29.71 34.44
CA GLY A 13 37.51 -28.98 34.77
C GLY A 13 36.80 -28.55 33.48
N CYS A 14 35.60 -29.06 33.25
CA CYS A 14 34.71 -28.59 32.19
C CYS A 14 34.17 -27.20 32.53
N CYS A 15 34.71 -26.15 31.91
CA CYS A 15 34.02 -24.87 31.79
C CYS A 15 33.00 -24.94 30.65
N LEU A 16 31.72 -25.11 30.98
CA LEU A 16 30.61 -24.83 30.06
C LEU A 16 30.47 -23.31 29.90
N LEU A 17 31.04 -22.76 28.84
CA LEU A 17 30.72 -21.43 28.34
C LEU A 17 29.34 -21.47 27.67
N ALA A 18 28.32 -20.99 28.37
CA ALA A 18 27.03 -20.70 27.77
C ALA A 18 27.19 -19.53 26.78
N LEU A 19 27.22 -19.84 25.49
CA LEU A 19 27.09 -18.85 24.42
C LEU A 19 25.67 -18.27 24.48
N ILE A 20 25.51 -17.13 25.13
CA ILE A 20 24.30 -16.30 25.00
C ILE A 20 24.34 -15.73 23.59
N THR A 21 23.64 -16.37 22.66
CA THR A 21 23.38 -15.79 21.34
C THR A 21 22.52 -14.55 21.55
N ALA A 22 23.09 -13.36 21.35
CA ALA A 22 22.30 -12.14 21.23
C ALA A 22 21.22 -12.37 20.16
N PRO A 23 19.97 -11.92 20.37
CA PRO A 23 18.96 -12.01 19.33
C PRO A 23 19.50 -11.30 18.10
N ALA A 24 19.49 -11.99 16.95
CA ALA A 24 19.84 -11.37 15.68
C ALA A 24 19.00 -10.10 15.54
N ALA A 25 19.66 -8.95 15.34
CA ALA A 25 18.96 -7.70 15.08
C ALA A 25 17.99 -7.96 13.92
N ALA A 26 16.69 -7.68 14.12
CA ALA A 26 15.69 -7.88 13.09
C ALA A 26 16.13 -7.13 11.83
N ALA A 27 16.02 -7.77 10.66
CA ALA A 27 16.40 -7.14 9.41
C ALA A 27 15.59 -5.86 9.21
N GLN A 28 16.29 -4.72 9.07
CA GLN A 28 15.67 -3.40 8.98
C GLN A 28 15.48 -3.02 7.51
N GLY A 29 14.23 -2.72 7.12
CA GLY A 29 13.90 -2.16 5.81
C GLY A 29 13.74 -0.64 5.86
N ALA A 30 13.56 0.00 4.69
CA ALA A 30 13.32 1.43 4.58
C ALA A 30 12.08 1.89 5.36
N TYR A 31 11.05 1.05 5.37
CA TYR A 31 9.88 1.20 6.23
C TYR A 31 9.75 -0.02 7.15
N GLY A 32 9.05 0.14 8.26
CA GLY A 32 8.70 -0.91 9.20
C GLY A 32 7.30 -0.73 9.79
N ARG A 33 7.04 -1.41 10.91
CA ARG A 33 5.77 -1.29 11.61
C ARG A 33 5.95 -1.25 13.13
N ALA A 34 5.00 -0.62 13.78
CA ALA A 34 4.79 -0.67 15.22
C ALA A 34 3.29 -0.72 15.53
N GLY A 35 2.78 -1.92 15.82
CA GLY A 35 1.33 -2.19 15.83
C GLY A 35 0.72 -1.83 14.48
N ARG A 36 -0.32 -0.99 14.48
CA ARG A 36 -1.00 -0.50 13.27
C ARG A 36 -0.17 0.47 12.43
N TRP A 37 0.84 1.10 13.00
CA TRP A 37 1.54 2.21 12.36
C TRP A 37 2.61 1.70 11.40
N ILE A 38 2.68 2.33 10.23
CA ILE A 38 3.85 2.29 9.36
C ILE A 38 4.92 3.17 10.00
N THR A 39 6.16 2.71 10.06
CA THR A 39 7.29 3.49 10.56
C THR A 39 8.35 3.68 9.50
N ASP A 40 9.06 4.80 9.52
CA ASP A 40 10.30 4.94 8.74
C ASP A 40 11.50 4.26 9.42
N ASP A 41 12.69 4.44 8.86
CA ASP A 41 13.95 3.89 9.34
C ASP A 41 14.41 4.47 10.69
N GLN A 42 13.84 5.59 11.13
CA GLN A 42 14.05 6.20 12.45
C GLN A 42 12.99 5.76 13.49
N GLY A 43 12.01 4.97 13.06
CA GLY A 43 10.89 4.52 13.86
C GLY A 43 9.79 5.57 14.04
N ARG A 44 9.83 6.67 13.29
CA ARG A 44 8.78 7.70 13.28
C ARG A 44 7.55 7.16 12.57
N VAL A 45 6.36 7.56 12.98
CA VAL A 45 5.12 7.17 12.27
C VAL A 45 5.11 7.85 10.90
N ALA A 46 4.95 7.07 9.84
CA ALA A 46 4.83 7.55 8.46
C ALA A 46 3.37 7.55 8.03
N ILE A 47 2.80 8.71 7.71
CA ILE A 47 1.48 8.82 7.05
C ILE A 47 1.73 9.12 5.58
N LEU A 48 1.27 8.19 4.73
CA LEU A 48 1.60 8.15 3.33
C LEU A 48 0.32 8.38 2.50
N ASN A 49 0.28 9.46 1.73
CA ASN A 49 -0.84 9.84 0.89
C ASN A 49 -0.35 10.02 -0.55
N GLY A 50 -1.00 9.38 -1.51
CA GLY A 50 -0.62 9.53 -2.90
C GLY A 50 -1.45 8.68 -3.85
N TRP A 51 -0.82 8.09 -4.86
CA TRP A 51 -1.53 7.65 -6.06
C TRP A 51 -1.24 6.21 -6.47
N ASN A 52 -2.22 5.59 -7.10
CA ASN A 52 -2.00 4.43 -7.95
C ASN A 52 -1.47 4.87 -9.31
N LEU A 53 -0.48 4.13 -9.81
CA LEU A 53 0.13 4.35 -11.10
C LEU A 53 0.36 3.00 -11.77
N VAL A 54 -0.52 2.68 -12.73
CA VAL A 54 -0.62 1.34 -13.33
C VAL A 54 -0.88 1.47 -14.82
N ASN A 55 0.03 0.97 -15.66
CA ASN A 55 -0.25 0.78 -17.07
C ASN A 55 -0.77 -0.65 -17.30
N LYS A 56 -2.06 -0.76 -17.64
CA LYS A 56 -2.76 -2.03 -17.84
C LYS A 56 -2.65 -2.58 -19.28
N ARG A 57 -1.96 -1.88 -20.19
CA ARG A 57 -1.88 -2.24 -21.62
C ARG A 57 -0.43 -2.43 -22.05
N ALA A 58 -0.16 -3.42 -22.90
CA ALA A 58 1.15 -3.60 -23.50
C ALA A 58 1.63 -2.30 -24.20
N PRO A 59 2.90 -1.90 -24.04
CA PRO A 59 4.02 -2.65 -23.45
C PRO A 59 4.13 -2.64 -21.90
N TYR A 60 3.10 -2.23 -21.17
CA TYR A 60 2.97 -2.22 -19.69
C TYR A 60 3.97 -1.35 -18.92
N THR A 61 5.00 -0.82 -19.59
CA THR A 61 5.93 0.15 -19.01
C THR A 61 5.24 1.50 -18.84
N LEU A 62 5.65 2.27 -17.84
CA LEU A 62 5.11 3.62 -17.65
C LEU A 62 5.76 4.65 -18.57
N GLU A 63 7.02 4.49 -18.92
CA GLU A 63 7.65 5.36 -19.92
C GLU A 63 6.88 5.35 -21.26
N ALA A 64 6.26 4.22 -21.61
CA ALA A 64 5.45 4.11 -22.84
C ALA A 64 4.11 4.84 -22.75
N THR A 65 3.63 5.19 -21.56
CA THR A 65 2.44 6.04 -21.42
C THR A 65 2.79 7.51 -21.56
N GLY A 66 4.04 7.89 -21.28
CA GLY A 66 4.49 9.28 -21.19
C GLY A 66 4.79 9.75 -19.77
N PHE A 67 4.68 8.87 -18.76
CA PHE A 67 5.00 9.23 -17.38
C PHE A 67 6.49 9.60 -17.24
N ASP A 68 6.78 10.75 -16.63
CA ASP A 68 8.15 11.26 -16.53
C ASP A 68 8.45 12.03 -15.23
N ALA A 69 9.55 12.79 -15.24
CA ALA A 69 10.02 13.55 -14.10
C ALA A 69 9.08 14.69 -13.70
N ASP A 70 8.40 15.34 -14.66
CA ASP A 70 7.48 16.44 -14.38
C ASP A 70 6.28 15.94 -13.57
N ASP A 71 5.82 14.72 -13.84
CA ASP A 71 4.78 14.04 -13.06
C ASP A 71 5.22 13.79 -11.62
N ALA A 72 6.42 13.25 -11.43
CA ALA A 72 6.94 12.95 -10.10
C ALA A 72 7.21 14.24 -9.29
N ASP A 73 7.69 15.30 -9.95
CA ASP A 73 7.89 16.62 -9.35
C ASP A 73 6.55 17.27 -8.97
N PHE A 74 5.55 17.16 -9.84
CA PHE A 74 4.19 17.59 -9.55
C PHE A 74 3.63 16.88 -8.32
N MET A 75 3.73 15.54 -8.25
CA MET A 75 3.27 14.78 -7.09
C MET A 75 3.89 15.31 -5.79
N ARG A 76 5.21 15.52 -5.80
CA ARG A 76 5.96 16.00 -4.64
C ARG A 76 5.57 17.42 -4.24
N ALA A 77 5.34 18.31 -5.20
CA ALA A 77 4.90 19.69 -4.98
C ALA A 77 3.48 19.75 -4.37
N GLN A 78 2.62 18.80 -4.72
CA GLN A 78 1.27 18.67 -4.14
C GLN A 78 1.26 17.91 -2.81
N GLY A 79 2.44 17.61 -2.25
CA GLY A 79 2.58 16.98 -0.94
C GLY A 79 2.31 15.48 -0.93
N PHE A 80 2.14 14.84 -2.09
CA PHE A 80 2.02 13.38 -2.16
C PHE A 80 3.39 12.73 -1.91
N ASN A 81 3.40 11.64 -1.14
CA ASN A 81 4.62 10.97 -0.68
C ASN A 81 4.56 9.44 -0.83
N THR A 82 3.58 8.90 -1.57
CA THR A 82 3.59 7.48 -1.95
C THR A 82 3.00 7.22 -3.33
N VAL A 83 3.51 6.19 -4.00
CA VAL A 83 2.93 5.62 -5.21
C VAL A 83 2.77 4.11 -5.04
N ARG A 84 1.58 3.61 -5.40
CA ARG A 84 1.36 2.18 -5.63
C ARG A 84 1.65 1.88 -7.10
N LEU A 85 2.85 1.35 -7.34
CA LEU A 85 3.36 1.06 -8.68
C LEU A 85 2.87 -0.32 -9.13
N GLY A 86 2.04 -0.34 -10.17
CA GLY A 86 1.54 -1.56 -10.77
C GLY A 86 2.62 -2.32 -11.51
N VAL A 87 2.74 -3.61 -11.20
CA VAL A 87 3.60 -4.57 -11.87
C VAL A 87 2.74 -5.74 -12.34
N THR A 88 2.87 -6.14 -13.59
CA THR A 88 2.00 -7.15 -14.22
C THR A 88 2.75 -8.48 -14.28
N TRP A 89 2.25 -9.56 -13.65
CA TRP A 89 2.92 -10.87 -13.70
C TRP A 89 3.09 -11.38 -15.14
N GLY A 90 2.12 -11.13 -16.01
CA GLY A 90 2.19 -11.47 -17.43
C GLY A 90 3.26 -10.71 -18.21
N ALA A 91 3.71 -9.55 -17.72
CA ALA A 91 4.84 -8.81 -18.27
C ALA A 91 6.17 -9.28 -17.64
N ILE A 92 6.17 -9.67 -16.36
CA ILE A 92 7.35 -10.25 -15.70
C ILE A 92 7.70 -11.61 -16.30
N GLU A 93 6.71 -12.47 -16.51
CA GLU A 93 6.89 -13.87 -16.93
C GLU A 93 5.99 -14.20 -18.13
N PRO A 94 6.24 -13.59 -19.30
CA PRO A 94 5.38 -13.75 -20.49
C PRO A 94 5.34 -15.19 -21.00
N LYS A 95 6.39 -15.97 -20.73
CA LYS A 95 6.46 -17.41 -20.97
C LYS A 95 6.84 -18.13 -19.67
N PRO A 96 6.37 -19.37 -19.46
CA PRO A 96 6.66 -20.10 -18.24
C PRO A 96 8.17 -20.21 -17.97
N GLY A 97 8.64 -19.70 -16.85
CA GLY A 97 10.03 -19.78 -16.40
C GLY A 97 10.98 -18.79 -17.09
N HIS A 98 10.47 -17.90 -17.95
CA HIS A 98 11.26 -16.90 -18.65
C HIS A 98 10.88 -15.50 -18.16
N TYR A 99 11.75 -14.90 -17.35
CA TYR A 99 11.55 -13.56 -16.84
C TYR A 99 12.02 -12.49 -17.84
N ASP A 100 11.22 -11.45 -18.02
CA ASP A 100 11.55 -10.28 -18.85
C ASP A 100 12.30 -9.25 -18.00
N GLU A 101 13.64 -9.31 -18.04
CA GLU A 101 14.49 -8.36 -17.33
C GLU A 101 14.34 -6.93 -17.86
N ALA A 102 14.03 -6.73 -19.14
CA ALA A 102 13.89 -5.39 -19.70
C ALA A 102 12.64 -4.69 -19.15
N TYR A 103 11.55 -5.44 -18.93
CA TYR A 103 10.40 -4.94 -18.20
C TYR A 103 10.76 -4.57 -16.75
N LEU A 104 11.51 -5.42 -16.05
CA LEU A 104 11.94 -5.12 -14.68
C LEU A 104 12.89 -3.91 -14.60
N ASP A 105 13.78 -3.73 -15.59
CA ASP A 105 14.61 -2.54 -15.70
C ASP A 105 13.75 -1.26 -15.85
N SER A 106 12.62 -1.32 -16.57
CA SER A 106 11.66 -0.21 -16.70
C SER A 106 10.96 0.11 -15.38
N ILE A 107 10.48 -0.91 -14.67
CA ILE A 107 9.87 -0.74 -13.35
C ILE A 107 10.89 -0.14 -12.36
N GLU A 108 12.14 -0.57 -12.42
CA GLU A 108 13.21 -0.02 -11.57
C GLU A 108 13.54 1.44 -11.91
N ARG A 109 13.59 1.83 -13.19
CA ARG A 109 13.75 3.25 -13.58
C ARG A 109 12.62 4.13 -13.04
N THR A 110 11.39 3.65 -13.15
CA THR A 110 10.21 4.35 -12.60
C THR A 110 10.32 4.48 -11.08
N TYR A 111 10.71 3.39 -10.41
CA TYR A 111 10.94 3.38 -8.98
C TYR A 111 12.02 4.38 -8.57
N ASP A 112 13.19 4.38 -9.23
CA ASP A 112 14.31 5.24 -8.87
C ASP A 112 13.94 6.72 -9.10
N LEU A 113 13.15 7.02 -10.14
CA LEU A 113 12.60 8.35 -10.40
C LEU A 113 11.74 8.85 -9.23
N LEU A 114 10.82 8.02 -8.74
CA LEU A 114 9.95 8.32 -7.61
C LEU A 114 10.74 8.41 -6.29
N ALA A 115 11.60 7.43 -6.02
CA ALA A 115 12.41 7.35 -4.81
C ALA A 115 13.37 8.55 -4.67
N SER A 116 13.93 9.03 -5.78
CA SER A 116 14.79 10.24 -5.78
C SER A 116 14.10 11.52 -5.29
N ARG A 117 12.76 11.53 -5.25
CA ARG A 117 11.92 12.63 -4.74
C ARG A 117 11.35 12.37 -3.34
N GLY A 118 11.76 11.26 -2.70
CA GLY A 118 11.25 10.83 -1.40
C GLY A 118 9.81 10.34 -1.45
N ILE A 119 9.40 9.72 -2.58
CA ILE A 119 8.08 9.12 -2.74
C ILE A 119 8.19 7.62 -2.45
N ALA A 120 7.50 7.16 -1.41
CA ALA A 120 7.45 5.77 -0.99
C ALA A 120 6.75 4.90 -2.06
N VAL A 121 7.42 3.88 -2.57
CA VAL A 121 6.87 3.01 -3.62
C VAL A 121 6.42 1.66 -3.05
N LEU A 122 5.13 1.36 -3.23
CA LEU A 122 4.55 0.03 -3.02
C LEU A 122 4.50 -0.70 -4.36
N LEU A 123 5.28 -1.78 -4.51
CA LEU A 123 5.19 -2.64 -5.68
C LEU A 123 3.95 -3.51 -5.56
N ASN A 124 3.11 -3.54 -6.59
CA ASN A 124 1.84 -4.23 -6.56
C ASN A 124 1.71 -5.16 -7.76
N PHE A 125 1.56 -6.47 -7.53
CA PHE A 125 1.16 -7.38 -8.61
C PHE A 125 -0.31 -7.13 -8.94
N HIS A 126 -0.50 -6.24 -9.91
CA HIS A 126 -1.82 -5.78 -10.32
C HIS A 126 -2.46 -6.84 -11.22
N GLN A 127 -3.76 -7.01 -11.06
CA GLN A 127 -4.60 -7.80 -11.95
C GLN A 127 -6.02 -7.24 -11.91
N ASP A 128 -6.71 -7.37 -13.03
CA ASP A 128 -8.16 -7.26 -13.11
C ASP A 128 -8.63 -8.38 -14.02
N MET A 129 -9.65 -9.14 -13.60
CA MET A 129 -10.22 -10.21 -14.41
C MET A 129 -9.15 -11.18 -14.94
N TYR A 130 -8.14 -11.48 -14.12
CA TYR A 130 -7.10 -12.48 -14.33
C TYR A 130 -6.15 -12.19 -15.51
N SER A 131 -6.61 -12.20 -16.76
CA SER A 131 -5.75 -12.17 -17.95
C SER A 131 -6.44 -11.44 -19.11
N GLU A 132 -5.63 -10.96 -20.08
CA GLU A 132 -6.12 -10.34 -21.31
C GLU A 132 -7.08 -11.24 -22.10
N GLN A 133 -6.95 -12.56 -21.95
CA GLN A 133 -7.88 -13.54 -22.52
C GLN A 133 -9.35 -13.34 -22.09
N PHE A 134 -9.60 -12.57 -21.02
CA PHE A 134 -10.91 -12.26 -20.47
C PHE A 134 -11.21 -10.75 -20.45
N GLN A 135 -10.54 -9.98 -21.34
CA GLN A 135 -10.54 -8.50 -21.35
C GLN A 135 -9.99 -7.87 -20.07
N GLY A 136 -9.24 -8.66 -19.29
CA GLY A 136 -8.56 -8.25 -18.08
C GLY A 136 -7.06 -8.02 -18.32
N GLN A 137 -6.29 -8.15 -17.26
CA GLN A 137 -4.82 -8.11 -17.25
C GLN A 137 -4.28 -8.69 -15.94
N GLY A 138 -2.98 -8.95 -15.88
CA GLY A 138 -2.29 -9.34 -14.64
C GLY A 138 -1.55 -10.65 -14.80
N PHE A 139 -2.28 -11.74 -14.98
CA PHE A 139 -1.74 -13.08 -15.12
C PHE A 139 -1.36 -13.38 -16.58
N PRO A 140 -0.21 -14.05 -16.80
CA PRO A 140 0.18 -14.47 -18.14
C PRO A 140 -0.80 -15.48 -18.72
N SER A 141 -0.97 -15.45 -20.04
CA SER A 141 -1.91 -16.30 -20.77
C SER A 141 -1.67 -17.80 -20.59
N TRP A 142 -0.42 -18.21 -20.31
CA TRP A 142 -0.05 -19.61 -20.07
C TRP A 142 -0.64 -20.20 -18.79
N THR A 143 -1.14 -19.35 -17.89
CA THR A 143 -1.82 -19.75 -16.63
C THR A 143 -3.31 -20.06 -16.83
N VAL A 144 -3.88 -19.81 -18.02
CA VAL A 144 -5.24 -20.21 -18.35
C VAL A 144 -5.23 -21.68 -18.77
N LEU A 145 -5.67 -22.56 -17.88
CA LEU A 145 -5.55 -24.02 -18.04
C LEU A 145 -6.86 -24.67 -18.55
N GLY A 146 -6.75 -25.94 -18.96
CA GLY A 146 -7.89 -26.87 -19.05
C GLY A 146 -9.18 -26.34 -19.67
N ASP A 147 -10.28 -26.53 -18.96
CA ASP A 147 -11.64 -26.14 -19.36
C ASP A 147 -11.83 -24.62 -19.40
N ALA A 148 -11.04 -23.85 -18.64
CA ALA A 148 -11.08 -22.37 -18.71
C ALA A 148 -10.77 -21.81 -20.11
N LYS A 149 -10.07 -22.57 -20.96
CA LYS A 149 -9.79 -22.18 -22.35
C LYS A 149 -11.02 -22.21 -23.25
N TRP A 150 -11.95 -23.15 -23.01
CA TRP A 150 -13.05 -23.49 -23.92
C TRP A 150 -14.42 -23.09 -23.38
N LEU A 151 -14.54 -22.88 -22.06
CA LEU A 151 -15.76 -22.39 -21.46
C LEU A 151 -16.17 -21.02 -22.03
N PRO A 152 -17.48 -20.70 -22.07
CA PRO A 152 -17.97 -19.44 -22.61
C PRO A 152 -17.28 -18.23 -21.98
N ARG A 153 -16.79 -17.34 -22.85
CA ARG A 153 -16.25 -16.03 -22.49
C ARG A 153 -17.26 -14.98 -22.91
N THR A 154 -17.50 -14.00 -22.04
CA THR A 154 -18.32 -12.83 -22.37
C THR A 154 -17.42 -11.66 -22.73
N HIS A 155 -17.92 -10.79 -23.60
CA HIS A 155 -17.24 -9.55 -23.97
C HIS A 155 -17.87 -8.33 -23.27
N MET A 156 -18.30 -8.50 -22.02
CA MET A 156 -18.99 -7.43 -21.29
C MET A 156 -18.04 -6.46 -20.58
N GLY A 157 -16.73 -6.71 -20.67
CA GLY A 157 -15.69 -5.87 -20.08
C GLY A 157 -15.70 -5.88 -18.55
N PHE A 158 -14.85 -5.03 -17.98
CA PHE A 158 -14.84 -4.80 -16.55
C PHE A 158 -16.08 -3.99 -16.12
N PRO A 159 -16.72 -4.33 -14.99
CA PRO A 159 -16.40 -5.43 -14.09
C PRO A 159 -17.20 -6.71 -14.38
N PHE A 160 -18.07 -6.69 -15.40
CA PHE A 160 -19.08 -7.71 -15.63
C PHE A 160 -18.52 -9.10 -15.91
N ASN A 161 -17.35 -9.23 -16.53
CA ASN A 161 -16.80 -10.55 -16.83
C ASN A 161 -16.51 -11.37 -15.55
N TYR A 162 -16.28 -10.75 -14.38
CA TYR A 162 -16.17 -11.49 -13.10
C TYR A 162 -17.42 -12.37 -12.84
N ALA A 163 -18.60 -11.87 -13.17
CA ALA A 163 -19.87 -12.55 -12.90
C ALA A 163 -20.38 -13.41 -14.06
N PHE A 164 -19.89 -13.22 -15.29
CA PHE A 164 -20.52 -13.82 -16.46
C PHE A 164 -19.57 -14.56 -17.41
N SER A 165 -18.25 -14.40 -17.25
CA SER A 165 -17.27 -15.19 -17.98
C SER A 165 -16.95 -16.47 -17.19
N TYR A 166 -17.54 -17.59 -17.58
CA TYR A 166 -17.28 -18.88 -16.91
C TYR A 166 -15.83 -19.34 -17.09
N GLY A 167 -15.22 -19.05 -18.25
CA GLY A 167 -13.79 -19.28 -18.47
C GLY A 167 -12.92 -18.51 -17.47
N LEU A 168 -13.27 -17.26 -17.17
CA LEU A 168 -12.54 -16.45 -16.17
C LEU A 168 -12.63 -17.06 -14.78
N GLN A 169 -13.84 -17.40 -14.33
CA GLN A 169 -14.05 -18.00 -13.01
C GLN A 169 -13.28 -19.31 -12.86
N ARG A 170 -13.26 -20.12 -13.92
CA ARG A 170 -12.53 -21.38 -13.94
C ARG A 170 -11.02 -21.19 -13.97
N ALA A 171 -10.51 -20.14 -14.60
CA ALA A 171 -9.09 -19.78 -14.52
C ALA A 171 -8.67 -19.47 -13.07
N TYR A 172 -9.50 -18.72 -12.33
CA TYR A 172 -9.30 -18.52 -10.89
C TYR A 172 -9.36 -19.84 -10.11
N ASP A 173 -10.34 -20.71 -10.40
CA ASP A 173 -10.44 -22.01 -9.71
C ASP A 173 -9.17 -22.85 -9.88
N HIS A 174 -8.60 -22.92 -11.10
CA HIS A 174 -7.32 -23.61 -11.35
C HIS A 174 -6.17 -22.99 -10.54
N PHE A 175 -6.10 -21.66 -10.47
CA PHE A 175 -5.10 -20.96 -9.67
C PHE A 175 -5.23 -21.26 -8.17
N TRP A 176 -6.45 -21.20 -7.61
CA TRP A 176 -6.71 -21.48 -6.19
C TRP A 176 -6.57 -22.97 -5.81
N ASN A 177 -6.73 -23.86 -6.79
CA ASN A 177 -6.40 -25.27 -6.67
C ASN A 177 -4.91 -25.56 -6.82
N ASN A 178 -4.11 -24.55 -7.15
CA ASN A 178 -2.67 -24.63 -7.36
C ASN A 178 -2.31 -25.75 -8.36
N GLU A 179 -3.02 -25.78 -9.48
CA GLU A 179 -2.82 -26.77 -10.55
C GLU A 179 -1.46 -26.57 -11.24
N ARG A 180 -1.02 -27.59 -11.98
CA ARG A 180 0.25 -27.54 -12.71
C ARG A 180 0.10 -26.79 -14.02
N GLY A 181 0.93 -25.78 -14.22
CA GLY A 181 1.10 -25.09 -15.48
C GLY A 181 1.81 -25.95 -16.54
N PRO A 182 1.94 -25.42 -17.77
CA PRO A 182 2.54 -26.13 -18.89
C PRO A 182 4.02 -26.48 -18.72
N ASP A 183 4.74 -25.82 -17.80
CA ASP A 183 6.14 -26.13 -17.45
C ASP A 183 6.27 -27.07 -16.24
N GLY A 184 5.15 -27.61 -15.76
CA GLY A 184 5.10 -28.54 -14.64
C GLY A 184 5.14 -27.90 -13.25
N ARG A 185 5.45 -26.60 -13.13
CA ARG A 185 5.35 -25.87 -11.85
C ARG A 185 3.88 -25.68 -11.49
N ARG A 186 3.56 -25.60 -10.20
CA ARG A 186 2.21 -25.21 -9.80
C ARG A 186 2.03 -23.71 -9.95
N LEU A 187 0.82 -23.26 -10.28
CA LEU A 187 0.58 -21.85 -10.61
C LEU A 187 0.94 -20.88 -9.47
N GLN A 188 0.64 -21.21 -8.21
CA GLN A 188 1.02 -20.36 -7.06
C GLN A 188 2.51 -20.43 -6.77
N ASP A 189 3.18 -21.54 -7.08
CA ASP A 189 4.63 -21.66 -6.93
C ASP A 189 5.34 -20.77 -7.97
N ALA A 190 4.85 -20.76 -9.21
CA ALA A 190 5.37 -19.88 -10.26
C ALA A 190 5.10 -18.40 -9.92
N TYR A 191 3.91 -18.06 -9.43
CA TYR A 191 3.57 -16.72 -8.96
C TYR A 191 4.51 -16.26 -7.82
N ALA A 192 4.75 -17.15 -6.84
CA ALA A 192 5.64 -16.88 -5.72
C ALA A 192 7.11 -16.73 -6.17
N GLN A 193 7.55 -17.49 -7.18
CA GLN A 193 8.88 -17.34 -7.78
C GLN A 193 9.03 -16.01 -8.52
N ALA A 194 8.01 -15.57 -9.27
CA ALA A 194 8.02 -14.25 -9.89
C ALA A 194 8.10 -13.14 -8.83
N TRP A 195 7.40 -13.28 -7.71
CA TRP A 195 7.55 -12.37 -6.56
C TRP A 195 8.94 -12.40 -5.94
N ALA A 196 9.52 -13.58 -5.73
CA ALA A 196 10.89 -13.69 -5.22
C ALA A 196 11.90 -13.04 -6.19
N HIS A 197 11.68 -13.17 -7.50
CA HIS A 197 12.51 -12.55 -8.53
C HIS A 197 12.46 -11.02 -8.44
N VAL A 198 11.25 -10.44 -8.34
CA VAL A 198 11.05 -9.00 -8.12
C VAL A 198 11.63 -8.56 -6.76
N ALA A 199 11.33 -9.27 -5.68
CA ALA A 199 11.81 -8.91 -4.35
C ALA A 199 13.34 -8.93 -4.27
N ALA A 200 14.00 -9.91 -4.90
CA ALA A 200 15.46 -9.98 -4.96
C ALA A 200 16.09 -8.75 -5.62
N ARG A 201 15.41 -8.15 -6.60
CA ARG A 201 15.85 -6.95 -7.31
C ARG A 201 15.66 -5.68 -6.50
N PHE A 202 14.56 -5.56 -5.77
CA PHE A 202 14.21 -4.33 -5.05
C PHE A 202 14.62 -4.30 -3.57
N ARG A 203 14.99 -5.45 -2.97
CA ARG A 203 15.33 -5.54 -1.54
C ARG A 203 16.33 -4.47 -1.12
N GLY A 204 16.08 -3.86 0.04
CA GLY A 204 17.00 -2.88 0.64
C GLY A 204 17.08 -1.53 -0.08
N LYS A 205 16.32 -1.30 -1.17
CA LYS A 205 16.26 0.02 -1.79
C LYS A 205 15.52 1.03 -0.87
N PRO A 206 15.99 2.29 -0.81
CA PRO A 206 15.35 3.34 -0.01
C PRO A 206 13.98 3.69 -0.58
N GLU A 207 13.01 4.09 0.24
CA GLU A 207 11.63 4.34 -0.20
C GLU A 207 10.84 3.11 -0.67
N LEU A 208 11.37 1.88 -0.59
CA LEU A 208 10.56 0.69 -0.83
C LEU A 208 9.59 0.45 0.34
N LEU A 209 8.31 0.73 0.12
CA LEU A 209 7.23 0.48 1.09
C LEU A 209 6.91 -1.00 1.24
N GLY A 210 7.22 -1.81 0.22
CA GLY A 210 7.13 -3.26 0.26
C GLY A 210 6.40 -3.86 -0.94
N TYR A 211 5.79 -5.03 -0.71
CA TYR A 211 5.25 -5.90 -1.75
C TYR A 211 3.77 -6.17 -1.52
N HIS A 212 2.89 -5.60 -2.36
CA HIS A 212 1.46 -5.87 -2.34
C HIS A 212 1.10 -7.09 -3.18
N LEU A 213 0.86 -8.20 -2.47
CA LEU A 213 0.99 -9.56 -3.00
C LEU A 213 0.06 -9.86 -4.18
N MET A 214 -1.15 -9.29 -4.19
CA MET A 214 -2.13 -9.45 -5.26
C MET A 214 -3.19 -8.36 -5.16
N ASN A 215 -3.47 -7.68 -6.27
CA ASN A 215 -4.64 -6.81 -6.36
C ASN A 215 -5.94 -7.61 -6.33
N GLU A 216 -6.88 -7.21 -5.45
CA GLU A 216 -8.26 -7.68 -5.41
C GLU A 216 -8.48 -9.19 -5.67
N PRO A 217 -7.95 -10.08 -4.81
CA PRO A 217 -8.19 -11.51 -4.93
C PRO A 217 -9.67 -11.85 -5.17
N PHE A 218 -9.97 -12.56 -6.25
CA PHE A 218 -11.31 -13.04 -6.57
C PHE A 218 -11.39 -14.56 -6.44
N ALA A 219 -12.40 -15.06 -5.73
CA ALA A 219 -12.47 -16.46 -5.33
C ALA A 219 -12.92 -17.44 -6.45
N GLY A 220 -13.00 -17.00 -7.71
CA GLY A 220 -13.50 -17.82 -8.80
C GLY A 220 -14.97 -18.18 -8.60
N THR A 221 -15.33 -19.44 -8.85
CA THR A 221 -16.73 -19.88 -8.66
C THR A 221 -17.19 -19.86 -7.21
N ALA A 222 -16.28 -19.94 -6.24
CA ALA A 222 -16.64 -19.86 -4.82
C ALA A 222 -17.27 -18.50 -4.45
N ALA A 223 -17.01 -17.46 -5.24
CA ALA A 223 -17.49 -16.10 -4.99
C ALA A 223 -19.04 -16.04 -4.90
N TYR A 224 -19.77 -16.82 -5.70
CA TYR A 224 -21.24 -16.85 -5.67
C TYR A 224 -21.84 -17.34 -4.34
N VAL A 225 -21.13 -18.19 -3.61
CA VAL A 225 -21.55 -18.66 -2.29
C VAL A 225 -21.24 -17.59 -1.23
N CYS A 226 -20.18 -16.82 -1.44
CA CYS A 226 -19.68 -15.85 -0.49
C CYS A 226 -20.40 -14.51 -0.53
N PHE A 227 -20.87 -14.08 -1.71
CA PHE A 227 -21.52 -12.78 -1.88
C PHE A 227 -22.79 -12.63 -1.05
N LYS A 228 -23.43 -13.75 -0.69
CA LYS A 228 -24.68 -13.75 0.10
C LYS A 228 -24.49 -13.45 1.59
N LYS A 229 -23.27 -13.29 2.10
CA LYS A 229 -22.99 -13.11 3.54
C LYS A 229 -22.08 -11.91 3.81
N MET A 230 -22.48 -11.03 4.73
CA MET A 230 -21.64 -9.91 5.21
C MET A 230 -20.35 -10.37 5.94
N SER A 231 -20.30 -11.64 6.35
CA SER A 231 -19.11 -12.29 6.90
C SER A 231 -18.10 -12.75 5.83
N GLY A 232 -18.38 -12.52 4.55
CA GLY A 232 -17.52 -12.93 3.44
C GLY A 232 -17.44 -14.46 3.26
N CYS A 233 -16.24 -14.95 2.93
CA CYS A 233 -15.94 -16.37 2.73
C CYS A 233 -15.05 -16.96 3.86
N PRO A 234 -15.51 -17.19 5.11
CA PRO A 234 -14.59 -17.58 6.19
C PRO A 234 -13.73 -18.82 5.90
N ASN A 235 -14.32 -19.85 5.27
CA ASN A 235 -13.58 -21.05 4.92
C ASN A 235 -12.54 -20.79 3.81
N TRP A 236 -12.90 -20.02 2.78
CA TRP A 236 -11.99 -19.73 1.67
C TRP A 236 -10.82 -18.84 2.12
N ASP A 237 -11.10 -17.81 2.93
CA ASP A 237 -10.09 -16.92 3.52
C ASP A 237 -9.06 -17.72 4.34
N ARG A 238 -9.54 -18.60 5.23
CA ARG A 238 -8.69 -19.39 6.15
C ARG A 238 -7.94 -20.54 5.48
N THR A 239 -8.32 -20.94 4.27
CA THR A 239 -7.74 -22.12 3.61
C THR A 239 -7.03 -21.78 2.32
N ARG A 240 -7.73 -21.20 1.33
CA ARG A 240 -7.19 -20.93 -0.01
C ARG A 240 -6.35 -19.67 -0.01
N LEU A 241 -6.93 -18.55 0.46
CA LEU A 241 -6.25 -17.26 0.47
C LEU A 241 -5.05 -17.26 1.44
N ALA A 242 -5.23 -17.74 2.67
CA ALA A 242 -4.15 -17.84 3.65
C ALA A 242 -2.98 -18.71 3.18
N ARG A 243 -3.26 -19.85 2.53
CA ARG A 243 -2.20 -20.72 1.98
C ARG A 243 -1.45 -20.05 0.84
N PHE A 244 -2.16 -19.35 -0.04
CA PHE A 244 -1.55 -18.58 -1.11
C PHE A 244 -0.62 -17.51 -0.53
N HIS A 245 -1.10 -16.67 0.39
CA HIS A 245 -0.27 -15.65 1.02
C HIS A 245 0.94 -16.25 1.73
N ALA A 246 0.79 -17.33 2.51
CA ALA A 246 1.92 -18.01 3.14
C ALA A 246 2.96 -18.51 2.13
N THR A 247 2.52 -18.98 0.95
CA THR A 247 3.41 -19.44 -0.12
C THR A 247 4.22 -18.28 -0.70
N VAL A 248 3.57 -17.16 -1.02
CA VAL A 248 4.24 -15.99 -1.59
C VAL A 248 5.15 -15.30 -0.57
N ILE A 249 4.68 -15.12 0.68
CA ILE A 249 5.46 -14.54 1.78
C ILE A 249 6.72 -15.36 2.00
N LYS A 250 6.62 -16.70 2.04
CA LYS A 250 7.79 -17.57 2.19
C LYS A 250 8.81 -17.36 1.06
N ALA A 251 8.36 -17.20 -0.18
CA ALA A 251 9.24 -17.00 -1.32
C ALA A 251 9.93 -15.61 -1.27
N ILE A 252 9.20 -14.55 -0.92
CA ILE A 252 9.77 -13.22 -0.71
C ILE A 252 10.78 -13.25 0.44
N ARG A 253 10.46 -13.87 1.58
CA ARG A 253 11.35 -13.94 2.75
C ARG A 253 12.64 -14.72 2.50
N ALA A 254 12.67 -15.60 1.51
CA ALA A 254 13.89 -16.28 1.10
C ALA A 254 14.93 -15.32 0.50
N VAL A 255 14.52 -14.14 0.02
CA VAL A 255 15.40 -13.16 -0.63
C VAL A 255 15.38 -11.77 0.01
N ASP A 256 14.29 -11.39 0.68
CA ASP A 256 14.15 -10.15 1.44
C ASP A 256 13.53 -10.42 2.83
N PRO A 257 14.35 -10.51 3.89
CA PRO A 257 13.85 -10.67 5.25
C PRO A 257 13.26 -9.38 5.85
N ALA A 258 13.47 -8.22 5.22
CA ALA A 258 13.20 -6.90 5.80
C ALA A 258 11.93 -6.24 5.23
N GLY A 259 11.66 -6.31 3.93
CA GLY A 259 10.53 -5.60 3.30
C GLY A 259 9.17 -5.94 3.90
N ILE A 260 8.24 -4.98 3.97
CA ILE A 260 6.86 -5.26 4.41
C ILE A 260 6.14 -6.06 3.32
N VAL A 261 5.42 -7.11 3.71
CA VAL A 261 4.54 -7.87 2.80
C VAL A 261 3.09 -7.47 3.06
N TRP A 262 2.44 -6.95 2.02
CA TRP A 262 1.09 -6.40 2.10
C TRP A 262 0.12 -7.41 1.48
N TYR A 263 -0.64 -8.11 2.31
CA TYR A 263 -1.65 -9.05 1.82
C TYR A 263 -3.01 -8.34 1.69
N SER A 264 -3.82 -8.81 0.75
CA SER A 264 -5.12 -8.24 0.44
C SER A 264 -6.27 -9.18 0.82
N PRO A 265 -7.41 -8.65 1.30
CA PRO A 265 -8.63 -9.44 1.44
C PRO A 265 -9.24 -9.77 0.08
N MET A 266 -10.26 -10.62 0.04
CA MET A 266 -11.04 -10.83 -1.18
C MET A 266 -11.71 -9.52 -1.65
N LEU A 267 -11.87 -9.34 -2.97
CA LEU A 267 -12.50 -8.19 -3.66
C LEU A 267 -13.75 -7.61 -2.95
N THR A 268 -14.54 -8.45 -2.28
CA THR A 268 -15.76 -8.02 -1.60
C THR A 268 -15.52 -7.05 -0.44
N PHE A 269 -14.32 -7.06 0.12
CA PHE A 269 -13.93 -6.17 1.21
C PHE A 269 -14.09 -4.70 0.83
N ASN A 270 -13.87 -4.39 -0.45
CA ASN A 270 -14.09 -3.07 -1.06
C ASN A 270 -15.46 -2.46 -0.70
N PHE A 271 -16.46 -3.32 -0.52
CA PHE A 271 -17.86 -2.96 -0.31
C PHE A 271 -18.33 -3.23 1.13
N GLY A 272 -17.40 -3.26 2.09
CA GLY A 272 -17.69 -3.36 3.53
C GLY A 272 -17.93 -4.78 4.04
N VAL A 273 -17.62 -5.81 3.26
CA VAL A 273 -17.60 -7.19 3.73
C VAL A 273 -16.38 -7.42 4.61
N THR A 274 -16.54 -8.15 5.72
CA THR A 274 -15.40 -8.50 6.59
C THR A 274 -14.57 -9.64 5.99
N THR A 275 -13.28 -9.70 6.34
CA THR A 275 -12.43 -10.86 6.06
C THR A 275 -12.22 -11.71 7.31
N SER A 276 -12.07 -13.01 7.12
CA SER A 276 -11.70 -13.98 8.15
C SER A 276 -10.26 -14.50 7.98
N HIS A 277 -9.42 -13.79 7.22
CA HIS A 277 -8.02 -14.16 7.02
C HIS A 277 -7.30 -14.22 8.37
N PRO A 278 -6.61 -15.34 8.69
CA PRO A 278 -5.86 -15.46 9.95
C PRO A 278 -4.62 -14.55 9.94
N ALA A 279 -3.93 -14.44 11.07
CA ALA A 279 -2.59 -13.84 11.08
C ALA A 279 -1.69 -14.58 10.09
N THR A 280 -0.91 -13.83 9.31
CA THR A 280 0.01 -14.39 8.31
C THR A 280 1.16 -15.18 8.94
N GLY A 281 1.47 -14.91 10.21
CA GLY A 281 2.64 -15.42 10.91
C GLY A 281 3.94 -14.67 10.57
N ASP A 282 3.88 -13.66 9.71
CA ASP A 282 5.02 -12.83 9.34
C ASP A 282 5.09 -11.58 10.24
N ALA A 283 6.23 -11.38 10.91
CA ALA A 283 6.41 -10.25 11.83
C ALA A 283 6.36 -8.88 11.12
N ARG A 284 6.45 -8.85 9.80
CA ARG A 284 6.54 -7.67 8.95
C ARG A 284 5.35 -7.62 7.97
N ALA A 285 4.23 -8.28 8.29
CA ALA A 285 3.02 -8.19 7.50
C ALA A 285 2.27 -6.86 7.69
N GLY A 286 1.67 -6.40 6.60
CA GLY A 286 0.69 -5.33 6.57
C GLY A 286 -0.59 -5.79 5.88
N PHE A 287 -1.72 -5.27 6.34
CA PHE A 287 -3.02 -5.46 5.72
C PHE A 287 -3.28 -4.32 4.72
N ALA A 288 -3.27 -4.66 3.44
CA ALA A 288 -3.65 -3.75 2.36
C ALA A 288 -5.14 -3.96 2.02
N PHE A 289 -5.88 -2.88 1.87
CA PHE A 289 -7.30 -2.96 1.54
C PHE A 289 -7.74 -1.83 0.62
N ASN A 290 -8.83 -2.07 -0.11
CA ASN A 290 -9.45 -1.06 -0.95
C ASN A 290 -10.80 -0.63 -0.33
N THR A 291 -11.28 0.56 -0.68
CA THR A 291 -12.62 1.02 -0.33
C THR A 291 -13.29 1.67 -1.54
N TYR A 292 -14.46 1.16 -1.93
CA TYR A 292 -15.24 1.68 -3.04
C TYR A 292 -16.70 1.85 -2.64
N CYS A 293 -17.33 2.91 -3.14
CA CYS A 293 -18.75 3.11 -2.92
C CYS A 293 -19.58 2.35 -3.96
N GLN A 294 -20.29 1.34 -3.48
CA GLN A 294 -21.21 0.49 -4.23
C GLN A 294 -22.41 1.21 -4.85
N ASN A 295 -22.65 2.50 -4.59
CA ASN A 295 -23.78 3.24 -5.18
C ASN A 295 -23.39 4.09 -6.41
N THR A 296 -22.17 3.95 -6.92
CA THR A 296 -21.64 4.83 -7.98
C THR A 296 -21.11 4.04 -9.18
N GLY A 297 -21.32 4.56 -10.39
CA GLY A 297 -20.69 4.07 -11.62
C GLY A 297 -20.75 2.54 -11.82
N GLU A 298 -19.60 1.95 -12.15
CA GLU A 298 -19.42 0.51 -12.32
C GLU A 298 -19.53 -0.29 -11.00
N ASN A 299 -19.23 0.36 -9.87
CA ASN A 299 -19.33 -0.26 -8.54
C ASN A 299 -20.78 -0.57 -8.16
N LEU A 300 -21.76 0.15 -8.74
CA LEU A 300 -23.18 -0.21 -8.62
C LEU A 300 -23.48 -1.55 -9.30
N ALA A 301 -22.90 -1.81 -10.46
CA ALA A 301 -23.08 -3.10 -11.12
C ALA A 301 -22.46 -4.25 -10.30
N LEU A 302 -21.25 -4.07 -9.77
CA LEU A 302 -20.63 -5.04 -8.86
C LEU A 302 -21.44 -5.22 -7.57
N GLY A 303 -21.85 -4.13 -6.93
CA GLY A 303 -22.65 -4.14 -5.71
C GLY A 303 -24.00 -4.85 -5.90
N LEU A 304 -24.68 -4.60 -7.04
CA LEU A 304 -25.93 -5.27 -7.41
C LEU A 304 -25.72 -6.77 -7.70
N LEU A 305 -24.69 -7.13 -8.45
CA LEU A 305 -24.35 -8.53 -8.77
C LEU A 305 -24.00 -9.33 -7.51
N MET A 306 -23.42 -8.66 -6.51
CA MET A 306 -22.97 -9.27 -5.28
C MET A 306 -23.94 -9.09 -4.10
N TYR A 307 -25.17 -8.57 -4.34
CA TYR A 307 -26.24 -8.38 -3.36
C TYR A 307 -25.83 -7.54 -2.13
N TYR A 308 -24.98 -6.54 -2.32
CA TYR A 308 -24.48 -5.72 -1.22
C TYR A 308 -25.35 -4.51 -0.89
N ASN A 309 -25.16 -4.02 0.33
CA ASN A 309 -26.11 -3.26 1.13
C ASN A 309 -26.28 -1.80 0.62
N LEU A 310 -27.10 -1.59 -0.41
CA LEU A 310 -27.41 -0.30 -1.06
C LEU A 310 -27.99 0.79 -0.12
N ARG A 311 -28.23 0.48 1.16
CA ARG A 311 -28.91 1.38 2.11
C ARG A 311 -27.98 2.38 2.79
N ARG A 312 -26.66 2.22 2.71
CA ARG A 312 -25.69 3.11 3.37
C ARG A 312 -25.25 4.23 2.42
N SER A 313 -24.99 5.41 2.97
CA SER A 313 -24.31 6.46 2.23
C SER A 313 -22.86 6.06 1.93
N CYS A 314 -22.28 6.68 0.92
CA CYS A 314 -20.86 6.48 0.59
C CYS A 314 -19.91 6.80 1.76
N SER A 315 -20.23 7.83 2.55
CA SER A 315 -19.47 8.19 3.75
C SER A 315 -19.53 7.10 4.84
N GLN A 316 -20.72 6.56 5.10
CA GLN A 316 -20.91 5.44 6.02
C GLN A 316 -20.23 4.16 5.54
N MET A 317 -20.11 3.99 4.23
CA MET A 317 -19.39 2.87 3.64
C MET A 317 -17.88 3.00 3.83
N ALA A 318 -17.31 4.18 3.60
CA ALA A 318 -15.89 4.43 3.84
C ALA A 318 -15.53 4.13 5.31
N ASP A 319 -16.27 4.71 6.27
CA ASP A 319 -16.02 4.45 7.70
C ASP A 319 -16.13 2.96 8.05
N LEU A 320 -17.16 2.26 7.54
CA LEU A 320 -17.33 0.82 7.78
C LEU A 320 -16.13 0.00 7.31
N VAL A 321 -15.62 0.27 6.10
CA VAL A 321 -14.47 -0.46 5.54
C VAL A 321 -13.21 -0.19 6.36
N LEU A 322 -12.96 1.07 6.74
CA LEU A 322 -11.81 1.44 7.56
C LEU A 322 -11.89 0.86 8.98
N ASP A 323 -13.07 0.80 9.59
CA ASP A 323 -13.32 0.11 10.86
C ASP A 323 -12.99 -1.38 10.76
N HIS A 324 -13.48 -2.05 9.70
CA HIS A 324 -13.18 -3.46 9.45
C HIS A 324 -11.67 -3.69 9.24
N ALA A 325 -10.99 -2.79 8.53
CA ALA A 325 -9.55 -2.88 8.27
C ALA A 325 -8.73 -2.72 9.55
N ASN A 326 -9.06 -1.72 10.39
CA ASN A 326 -8.45 -1.58 11.71
C ASN A 326 -8.73 -2.78 12.60
N GLY A 327 -9.94 -3.32 12.58
CA GLY A 327 -10.31 -4.52 13.32
C GLY A 327 -9.49 -5.74 12.88
N GLN A 328 -9.25 -5.90 11.57
CA GLN A 328 -8.39 -6.98 11.05
C GLN A 328 -6.93 -6.80 11.46
N ALA A 329 -6.37 -5.61 11.24
CA ALA A 329 -5.00 -5.28 11.59
C ALA A 329 -4.75 -5.43 13.11
N ALA A 330 -5.69 -5.00 13.95
CA ALA A 330 -5.59 -5.15 15.39
C ALA A 330 -5.68 -6.62 15.84
N ARG A 331 -6.54 -7.44 15.22
CA ARG A 331 -6.65 -8.88 15.55
C ARG A 331 -5.35 -9.63 15.27
N ASN A 332 -4.58 -9.21 14.27
CA ASN A 332 -3.38 -9.91 13.83
C ASN A 332 -2.07 -9.24 14.24
N ASP A 333 -2.12 -8.09 14.93
CA ASP A 333 -0.96 -7.21 15.17
C ASP A 333 -0.21 -6.87 13.87
N GLU A 334 -0.90 -6.27 12.92
CA GLU A 334 -0.36 -5.90 11.61
C GLU A 334 -0.51 -4.38 11.37
N THR A 335 0.32 -3.82 10.48
CA THR A 335 0.10 -2.46 10.00
C THR A 335 -1.02 -2.43 8.94
N VAL A 336 -1.52 -1.26 8.57
CA VAL A 336 -2.67 -1.11 7.67
C VAL A 336 -2.43 -0.01 6.64
N LEU A 337 -2.84 -0.25 5.39
CA LEU A 337 -2.72 0.70 4.28
C LEU A 337 -3.94 0.60 3.36
N MET A 338 -4.54 1.75 3.05
CA MET A 338 -5.63 1.82 2.07
C MET A 338 -5.04 1.96 0.66
N THR A 339 -4.98 0.86 -0.08
CA THR A 339 -4.23 0.79 -1.34
C THR A 339 -5.00 1.32 -2.55
N GLU A 340 -6.34 1.33 -2.48
CA GLU A 340 -7.18 1.97 -3.49
C GLU A 340 -8.47 2.51 -2.88
N TRP A 341 -8.89 3.64 -3.43
CA TRP A 341 -10.19 4.25 -3.26
C TRP A 341 -10.43 5.18 -4.46
N ALA A 342 -11.58 5.83 -4.57
CA ALA A 342 -11.98 6.65 -5.74
C ALA A 342 -12.54 5.84 -6.94
N GLY A 343 -12.09 6.09 -8.19
CA GLY A 343 -12.58 5.39 -9.40
C GLY A 343 -13.81 5.97 -10.12
N ALA A 344 -14.04 7.28 -10.00
CA ALA A 344 -15.07 8.05 -10.73
C ALA A 344 -14.74 9.56 -10.67
N ASP A 345 -15.62 10.45 -11.15
CA ASP A 345 -15.55 11.89 -10.86
C ASP A 345 -16.65 12.25 -9.82
N ASP A 346 -16.54 11.73 -8.59
CA ASP A 346 -17.47 12.01 -7.48
C ASP A 346 -16.71 12.62 -6.28
N MET A 347 -16.64 13.95 -6.25
CA MET A 347 -15.83 14.68 -5.27
C MET A 347 -16.41 14.64 -3.86
N GLU A 348 -17.72 14.45 -3.70
CA GLU A 348 -18.34 14.33 -2.38
C GLU A 348 -17.96 12.99 -1.74
N LEU A 349 -18.04 11.91 -2.51
CA LEU A 349 -17.51 10.60 -2.10
C LEU A 349 -16.03 10.68 -1.75
N PHE A 350 -15.25 11.40 -2.55
CA PHE A 350 -13.80 11.45 -2.35
C PHE A 350 -13.48 12.20 -1.05
N GLU A 351 -14.12 13.36 -0.83
CA GLU A 351 -13.95 14.12 0.41
C GLU A 351 -14.39 13.30 1.64
N ALA A 352 -15.48 12.54 1.52
CA ALA A 352 -15.93 11.67 2.60
C ALA A 352 -14.91 10.58 2.96
N THR A 353 -14.29 9.96 1.95
CA THR A 353 -13.30 8.90 2.12
C THR A 353 -11.98 9.46 2.67
N ALA A 354 -11.49 10.58 2.12
CA ALA A 354 -10.31 11.27 2.63
C ALA A 354 -10.48 11.66 4.11
N ARG A 355 -11.65 12.21 4.48
CA ARG A 355 -11.95 12.51 5.89
C ARG A 355 -12.04 11.28 6.77
N SER A 356 -12.53 10.16 6.25
CA SER A 356 -12.53 8.88 6.98
C SER A 356 -11.11 8.42 7.25
N ALA A 357 -10.23 8.51 6.26
CA ALA A 357 -8.81 8.19 6.42
C ALA A 357 -8.12 9.11 7.44
N GLU A 358 -8.44 10.41 7.48
CA GLU A 358 -7.95 11.34 8.53
C GLU A 358 -8.41 10.91 9.93
N ARG A 359 -9.70 10.61 10.11
CA ARG A 359 -10.25 10.17 11.41
C ARG A 359 -9.57 8.90 11.92
N HIS A 360 -9.30 7.97 11.01
CA HIS A 360 -8.61 6.73 11.33
C HIS A 360 -7.09 6.87 11.32
N MET A 361 -6.53 7.99 10.85
CA MET A 361 -5.09 8.18 10.65
C MET A 361 -4.46 7.06 9.81
N ILE A 362 -5.12 6.69 8.71
CA ILE A 362 -4.70 5.64 7.78
C ILE A 362 -4.09 6.29 6.53
N SER A 363 -2.90 5.83 6.16
CA SER A 363 -2.24 6.11 4.87
C SER A 363 -3.08 5.60 3.70
N TRP A 364 -3.03 6.29 2.56
CA TRP A 364 -3.83 5.94 1.39
C TRP A 364 -3.15 6.19 0.03
N GLN A 365 -3.60 5.42 -0.96
CA GLN A 365 -3.21 5.54 -2.36
C GLN A 365 -4.50 5.61 -3.20
N GLU A 366 -4.74 6.76 -3.83
CA GLU A 366 -5.97 7.03 -4.59
C GLU A 366 -5.92 6.41 -5.99
N TRP A 367 -7.04 5.88 -6.47
CA TRP A 367 -7.19 5.36 -7.83
C TRP A 367 -7.77 6.43 -8.76
N ALA A 368 -7.00 7.04 -9.67
CA ALA A 368 -5.57 6.86 -9.94
C ALA A 368 -4.93 8.16 -10.45
N TYR A 369 -3.59 8.22 -10.55
CA TYR A 369 -2.90 9.36 -11.16
C TYR A 369 -3.29 9.52 -12.64
N TRP A 370 -3.26 8.40 -13.35
CA TRP A 370 -3.75 8.22 -14.71
C TRP A 370 -4.26 6.79 -14.86
N SER A 371 -5.20 6.56 -15.78
CA SER A 371 -5.81 5.26 -15.97
C SER A 371 -6.20 5.00 -17.42
N ALA A 372 -5.89 3.79 -17.88
CA ALA A 372 -6.45 3.18 -19.06
C ALA A 372 -6.74 1.71 -18.74
N ASP A 373 -7.88 1.18 -19.20
CA ASP A 373 -8.28 -0.20 -18.94
C ASP A 373 -8.37 -0.99 -20.26
N PRO A 374 -7.95 -2.28 -20.32
CA PRO A 374 -7.97 -3.05 -21.56
C PRO A 374 -9.36 -3.17 -22.20
N SER A 375 -10.42 -3.19 -21.39
CA SER A 375 -11.79 -3.34 -21.87
C SER A 375 -12.41 -2.05 -22.39
N ARG A 376 -11.98 -0.89 -21.85
CA ARG A 376 -12.42 0.46 -22.28
C ARG A 376 -11.54 1.57 -21.72
N ASP A 377 -11.45 2.70 -22.39
CA ASP A 377 -10.81 3.89 -21.81
C ASP A 377 -11.57 4.42 -20.58
N ARG A 378 -10.83 4.92 -19.60
CA ARG A 378 -11.38 5.41 -18.31
C ARG A 378 -10.87 6.81 -17.95
N PRO A 379 -11.13 7.82 -18.79
CA PRO A 379 -10.61 9.18 -18.57
C PRO A 379 -11.14 9.84 -17.29
N LYS A 380 -12.21 9.28 -16.69
CA LYS A 380 -12.76 9.74 -15.40
C LYS A 380 -11.91 9.29 -14.20
N ASP A 381 -11.14 8.21 -14.33
CA ASP A 381 -10.43 7.62 -13.20
C ASP A 381 -9.10 8.32 -12.88
N GLY A 382 -8.50 9.04 -13.82
CA GLY A 382 -7.23 9.74 -13.63
C GLY A 382 -7.38 11.13 -13.02
N LEU A 383 -6.37 11.60 -12.28
CA LEU A 383 -6.14 13.01 -11.99
C LEU A 383 -5.67 13.77 -13.24
N ILE A 384 -4.77 13.15 -14.01
CA ILE A 384 -4.20 13.67 -15.24
C ILE A 384 -5.05 13.21 -16.42
N ARG A 385 -5.43 14.15 -17.31
CA ARG A 385 -6.27 13.85 -18.47
C ARG A 385 -5.48 13.17 -19.59
N ASP A 386 -4.28 13.65 -19.82
CA ASP A 386 -3.37 13.19 -20.87
C ASP A 386 -1.96 13.13 -20.29
N ILE A 387 -1.50 11.92 -19.97
CA ILE A 387 -0.19 11.70 -19.34
C ILE A 387 0.98 11.91 -20.31
N THR A 388 0.72 12.21 -21.58
CA THR A 388 1.78 12.61 -22.53
C THR A 388 2.08 14.11 -22.49
N LYS A 389 1.35 14.88 -21.68
CA LYS A 389 1.49 16.32 -21.51
C LYS A 389 1.90 16.64 -20.07
N PRO A 390 2.61 17.75 -19.84
CA PRO A 390 2.95 18.18 -18.49
C PRO A 390 1.71 18.26 -17.57
N PRO A 391 1.84 17.91 -16.27
CA PRO A 391 0.75 17.96 -15.29
C PRO A 391 0.46 19.40 -14.85
N ALA A 392 0.02 20.24 -15.79
CA ALA A 392 -0.24 21.66 -15.58
C ALA A 392 -1.53 22.12 -16.27
N GLY A 393 -2.07 23.25 -15.79
CA GLY A 393 -3.27 23.88 -16.36
C GLY A 393 -4.44 22.91 -16.50
N ASP A 394 -5.07 22.90 -17.67
CA ASP A 394 -6.26 22.10 -17.95
C ASP A 394 -6.01 20.58 -17.98
N ASN A 395 -4.74 20.15 -18.03
CA ASN A 395 -4.39 18.73 -17.99
C ASN A 395 -4.61 18.10 -16.59
N VAL A 396 -4.67 18.94 -15.55
CA VAL A 396 -4.95 18.52 -14.19
C VAL A 396 -6.43 18.71 -13.88
N LYS A 397 -7.08 17.68 -13.32
CA LYS A 397 -8.44 17.82 -12.76
C LYS A 397 -8.39 18.61 -11.45
N THR A 398 -8.53 19.92 -11.54
CA THR A 398 -8.43 20.85 -10.39
C THR A 398 -9.44 20.56 -9.27
N ASP A 399 -10.67 20.16 -9.62
CA ASP A 399 -11.70 19.74 -8.68
C ASP A 399 -11.28 18.52 -7.86
N ARG A 400 -10.68 17.52 -8.53
CA ARG A 400 -10.11 16.35 -7.88
C ARG A 400 -8.87 16.67 -7.07
N LEU A 401 -7.97 17.50 -7.60
CA LEU A 401 -6.80 17.95 -6.86
C LEU A 401 -7.22 18.68 -5.57
N ALA A 402 -8.30 19.46 -5.59
CA ALA A 402 -8.80 20.16 -4.41
C ALA A 402 -9.24 19.25 -3.26
N VAL A 403 -9.65 18.02 -3.57
CA VAL A 403 -9.97 16.99 -2.56
C VAL A 403 -8.71 16.26 -2.10
N SER A 404 -7.83 15.94 -3.05
CA SER A 404 -6.70 15.02 -2.89
C SER A 404 -5.45 15.68 -2.30
N ALA A 405 -5.17 16.94 -2.67
CA ALA A 405 -4.05 17.72 -2.16
C ALA A 405 -4.34 18.17 -0.72
N ARG A 406 -3.98 17.33 0.24
CA ARG A 406 -4.25 17.55 1.67
C ARG A 406 -2.96 17.67 2.47
N ILE A 407 -2.86 18.74 3.25
CA ILE A 407 -1.81 18.87 4.26
C ILE A 407 -1.96 17.76 5.30
N HIS A 408 -0.87 17.06 5.60
CA HIS A 408 -0.86 15.91 6.50
C HIS A 408 0.51 15.70 7.16
N PRO A 409 0.58 15.01 8.31
CA PRO A 409 1.84 14.77 9.01
C PRO A 409 2.60 13.62 8.34
N ALA A 410 3.63 13.93 7.55
CA ALA A 410 4.35 12.94 6.73
C ALA A 410 5.19 11.96 7.56
N SER A 411 5.98 12.46 8.52
CA SER A 411 6.80 11.64 9.42
C SER A 411 6.77 12.22 10.83
N VAL A 412 6.36 11.43 11.82
CA VAL A 412 6.09 11.93 13.18
C VAL A 412 7.04 11.30 14.18
N SER A 413 7.89 12.13 14.81
CA SER A 413 8.72 11.75 15.96
C SER A 413 7.86 11.62 17.23
N GLY A 414 6.89 10.72 17.17
CA GLY A 414 5.86 10.52 18.18
C GLY A 414 4.74 9.62 17.67
N THR A 415 3.64 9.57 18.40
CA THR A 415 2.43 8.84 18.01
C THR A 415 1.29 9.85 17.76
N PRO A 416 0.79 9.96 16.52
CA PRO A 416 -0.38 10.78 16.20
C PRO A 416 -1.57 10.43 17.08
N THR A 417 -2.24 11.45 17.62
CA THR A 417 -3.48 11.28 18.39
C THR A 417 -4.69 11.81 17.64
N ALA A 418 -4.52 12.85 16.83
CA ALA A 418 -5.52 13.34 15.88
C ALA A 418 -4.88 14.28 14.86
N TYR A 419 -5.37 14.27 13.61
CA TYR A 419 -5.20 15.39 12.70
C TYR A 419 -6.44 15.59 11.85
N ARG A 420 -6.61 16.81 11.34
CA ARG A 420 -7.72 17.16 10.46
C ARG A 420 -7.33 18.30 9.55
N PHE A 421 -7.68 18.19 8.26
CA PHE A 421 -7.66 19.30 7.33
C PHE A 421 -9.09 19.78 7.03
N THR A 422 -9.30 21.09 7.05
CA THR A 422 -10.57 21.74 6.68
C THR A 422 -10.36 22.57 5.42
N PRO A 423 -10.72 22.05 4.23
CA PRO A 423 -10.46 22.73 2.96
C PRO A 423 -11.05 24.13 2.86
N SER A 424 -12.29 24.33 3.36
CA SER A 424 -13.00 25.61 3.27
C SER A 424 -12.30 26.78 3.98
N THR A 425 -11.52 26.49 5.03
CA THR A 425 -10.76 27.49 5.80
C THR A 425 -9.25 27.34 5.61
N LYS A 426 -8.82 26.38 4.79
CA LYS A 426 -7.41 25.96 4.63
C LYS A 426 -6.72 25.76 5.99
N ARG A 427 -7.42 25.18 6.96
CA ARG A 427 -6.92 25.00 8.32
C ARG A 427 -6.56 23.54 8.57
N PHE A 428 -5.37 23.31 9.10
CA PHE A 428 -4.90 22.03 9.56
C PHE A 428 -4.64 22.08 11.07
N ASP A 429 -5.22 21.15 11.81
CA ASP A 429 -4.96 20.94 13.23
C ASP A 429 -4.36 19.55 13.40
N PHE A 430 -3.26 19.44 14.15
CA PHE A 430 -2.55 18.18 14.38
C PHE A 430 -2.02 18.10 15.80
N THR A 431 -2.28 16.98 16.46
CA THR A 431 -1.77 16.66 17.79
C THR A 431 -1.09 15.29 17.78
N PHE A 432 0.03 15.20 18.48
CA PHE A 432 0.72 13.93 18.71
C PHE A 432 1.41 13.90 20.08
N SER A 433 1.53 12.70 20.64
CA SER A 433 2.37 12.48 21.82
C SER A 433 3.82 12.24 21.39
N THR A 434 4.80 12.57 22.23
CA THR A 434 6.23 12.28 21.96
C THR A 434 6.63 10.82 22.22
N LEU A 435 5.67 9.95 22.55
CA LEU A 435 5.88 8.51 22.72
C LEU A 435 6.14 7.84 21.38
N ARG A 436 7.06 6.87 21.38
CA ARG A 436 7.28 5.98 20.24
C ARG A 436 6.02 5.14 19.99
N PRO A 437 5.65 4.87 18.71
CA PRO A 437 4.47 4.07 18.41
C PRO A 437 4.57 2.67 19.04
N GLY A 438 3.48 2.23 19.67
CA GLY A 438 3.42 0.94 20.36
C GLY A 438 4.17 0.87 21.70
N GLN A 439 4.68 2.00 22.21
CA GLN A 439 5.41 2.05 23.48
C GLN A 439 4.67 2.90 24.53
N SER A 440 4.68 2.45 25.79
CA SER A 440 3.99 3.14 26.89
C SER A 440 4.86 4.19 27.60
N SER A 441 6.19 4.08 27.51
CA SER A 441 7.13 4.96 28.22
C SER A 441 8.27 5.51 27.36
N ALA A 442 8.68 4.79 26.31
CA ALA A 442 9.78 5.22 25.45
C ALA A 442 9.37 6.42 24.58
N ARG A 443 10.14 7.51 24.65
CA ARG A 443 9.92 8.73 23.87
C ARG A 443 10.99 8.94 22.82
N PHE A 444 10.67 9.76 21.82
CA PHE A 444 11.70 10.38 21.01
C PHE A 444 12.48 11.40 21.84
N ALA A 445 13.75 11.60 21.49
CA ALA A 445 14.61 12.55 22.19
C ALA A 445 14.14 13.98 21.94
N ASP A 446 14.49 14.89 22.85
CA ASP A 446 14.29 16.32 22.65
C ASP A 446 14.93 16.79 21.34
N GLY A 447 14.27 17.69 20.63
CA GLY A 447 14.71 18.17 19.33
C GLY A 447 14.48 17.21 18.15
N SER A 448 13.94 16.00 18.38
CA SER A 448 13.55 15.10 17.28
C SER A 448 12.55 15.78 16.34
N GLU A 449 12.72 15.59 15.03
CA GLU A 449 11.95 16.31 14.03
C GLU A 449 10.74 15.52 13.51
N THR A 450 9.61 16.21 13.48
CA THR A 450 8.38 15.81 12.79
C THR A 450 8.24 16.63 11.50
N THR A 451 7.81 16.00 10.42
CA THR A 451 7.56 16.64 9.12
C THR A 451 6.07 16.67 8.81
N VAL A 452 5.62 17.76 8.18
CA VAL A 452 4.26 17.93 7.65
C VAL A 452 4.39 18.27 6.17
N ALA A 453 3.72 17.51 5.31
CA ALA A 453 3.65 17.78 3.88
C ALA A 453 2.65 18.90 3.62
N VAL A 454 3.09 19.98 2.97
CA VAL A 454 2.27 21.16 2.70
C VAL A 454 2.07 21.31 1.19
N PRO A 455 0.88 20.95 0.66
CA PRO A 455 0.60 21.02 -0.77
C PRO A 455 0.66 22.45 -1.31
N GLU A 456 1.31 22.62 -2.44
CA GLU A 456 1.32 23.87 -3.19
C GLU A 456 -0.09 24.33 -3.59
N PHE A 457 -0.96 23.40 -4.01
CA PHE A 457 -2.34 23.71 -4.34
C PHE A 457 -3.11 24.38 -3.19
N VAL A 458 -2.84 23.94 -1.95
CA VAL A 458 -3.50 24.50 -0.76
C VAL A 458 -2.89 25.85 -0.42
N PHE A 459 -1.56 25.94 -0.39
CA PHE A 459 -0.80 27.13 -0.02
C PHE A 459 0.21 27.48 -1.12
N PRO A 460 -0.16 28.24 -2.16
CA PRO A 460 0.78 28.58 -3.23
C PRO A 460 1.93 29.46 -2.74
N GLY A 461 1.67 30.28 -1.70
CA GLY A 461 2.68 31.09 -1.02
C GLY A 461 2.86 30.69 0.45
N ASP A 462 3.09 31.69 1.30
CA ASP A 462 3.30 31.48 2.73
C ASP A 462 2.07 30.97 3.48
N TYR A 463 2.35 30.31 4.60
CA TYR A 463 1.37 29.88 5.59
C TYR A 463 1.87 30.19 7.00
N ALA A 464 0.92 30.35 7.91
CA ALA A 464 1.17 30.55 9.33
C ALA A 464 1.16 29.21 10.06
N VAL A 465 2.14 29.03 10.95
CA VAL A 465 2.19 27.91 11.89
C VAL A 465 2.11 28.45 13.32
N SER A 466 1.27 27.84 14.15
CA SER A 466 1.39 27.92 15.61
C SER A 466 1.67 26.54 16.15
N ALA A 467 2.68 26.42 17.01
CA ALA A 467 3.05 25.16 17.65
C ALA A 467 3.17 25.35 19.17
N ARG A 468 2.74 24.34 19.93
CA ARG A 468 3.00 24.20 21.36
C ARG A 468 3.72 22.86 21.56
N GLY A 469 4.79 22.86 22.36
CA GLY A 469 5.62 21.67 22.58
C GLY A 469 6.59 21.35 21.44
N ALA A 470 6.64 22.18 20.40
CA ALA A 470 7.62 22.12 19.33
C ALA A 470 7.90 23.51 18.76
N ARG A 471 9.03 23.66 18.07
CA ARG A 471 9.40 24.85 17.30
C ARG A 471 9.53 24.54 15.81
N VAL A 472 9.15 25.48 14.97
CA VAL A 472 9.33 25.40 13.52
C VAL A 472 10.80 25.58 13.15
N THR A 473 11.39 24.58 12.50
CA THR A 473 12.80 24.61 12.02
C THR A 473 12.91 24.92 10.53
N SER A 474 11.83 24.74 9.75
CA SER A 474 11.84 25.02 8.31
C SER A 474 11.80 26.53 8.00
N ALA A 475 12.27 26.89 6.81
CA ALA A 475 12.09 28.22 6.25
C ALA A 475 10.59 28.54 6.03
N PRO A 476 10.19 29.83 6.02
CA PRO A 476 8.85 30.23 5.57
C PRO A 476 8.52 29.64 4.18
N GLY A 477 7.27 29.24 3.97
CA GLY A 477 6.79 28.72 2.68
C GLY A 477 7.29 27.31 2.31
N ALA A 478 8.08 26.64 3.14
CA ALA A 478 8.61 25.30 2.83
C ALA A 478 7.48 24.29 2.55
N ARG A 479 7.62 23.48 1.48
CA ARG A 479 6.67 22.39 1.13
C ARG A 479 6.75 21.20 2.10
N THR A 480 7.83 21.12 2.86
CA THR A 480 7.99 20.23 4.01
C THR A 480 8.22 21.08 5.23
N LEU A 481 7.17 21.25 6.04
CA LEU A 481 7.24 21.91 7.34
C LEU A 481 7.95 20.97 8.32
N THR A 482 9.03 21.44 8.94
CA THR A 482 9.78 20.68 9.96
C THR A 482 9.57 21.30 11.35
N LEU A 483 9.29 20.43 12.33
CA LEU A 483 8.98 20.78 13.72
C LEU A 483 9.87 19.97 14.65
N ALA A 484 10.72 20.65 15.42
CA ALA A 484 11.55 20.00 16.45
C ALA A 484 10.83 20.04 17.80
N SER A 485 10.65 18.90 18.46
CA SER A 485 10.05 18.82 19.79
C SER A 485 10.86 19.64 20.82
N CYS A 486 10.16 20.41 21.65
CA CYS A 486 10.78 21.17 22.72
C CYS A 486 11.21 20.27 23.87
N PRO A 487 12.23 20.68 24.66
CA PRO A 487 12.71 19.89 25.78
C PRO A 487 11.60 19.49 26.77
N GLY A 488 11.49 18.21 27.08
CA GLY A 488 10.51 17.67 28.03
C GLY A 488 9.05 17.72 27.55
N ALA A 489 8.79 18.07 26.29
CA ALA A 489 7.44 18.06 25.75
C ALA A 489 6.86 16.63 25.72
N THR A 490 5.69 16.44 26.33
CA THR A 490 4.99 15.15 26.30
C THR A 490 3.95 15.06 25.17
N GLU A 491 3.49 16.22 24.71
CA GLU A 491 2.49 16.41 23.67
C GLU A 491 2.89 17.62 22.83
N VAL A 492 2.61 17.54 21.53
CA VAL A 492 2.80 18.62 20.56
C VAL A 492 1.46 18.92 19.90
N LEU A 493 1.12 20.20 19.83
CA LEU A 493 -0.05 20.70 19.11
C LEU A 493 0.40 21.65 18.02
N VAL A 494 -0.09 21.44 16.81
CA VAL A 494 0.25 22.20 15.61
C VAL A 494 -1.03 22.70 14.97
N ARG A 495 -1.02 23.97 14.57
CA ARG A 495 -2.03 24.53 13.68
C ARG A 495 -1.33 25.20 12.50
N VAL A 496 -1.81 24.89 11.30
CA VAL A 496 -1.38 25.54 10.05
C VAL A 496 -2.59 26.19 9.40
N GLY A 497 -2.41 27.39 8.86
CA GLY A 497 -3.46 28.10 8.12
C GLY A 497 -2.91 29.28 7.31
N PRO A 498 -3.76 30.04 6.62
CA PRO A 498 -3.33 31.20 5.85
C PRO A 498 -2.65 32.25 6.74
N GLY A 499 -1.56 32.86 6.25
CA GLY A 499 -0.85 33.95 6.93
C GLY A 499 0.67 33.74 6.94
N THR A 500 1.34 34.41 7.88
CA THR A 500 2.79 34.32 8.05
C THR A 500 3.13 33.72 9.41
N THR A 501 4.10 32.82 9.46
CA THR A 501 4.54 32.18 10.71
C THR A 501 5.22 33.20 11.62
N ALA A 502 4.65 33.42 12.80
CA ALA A 502 5.21 34.35 13.79
C ALA A 502 6.51 33.81 14.41
N GLN A 503 7.39 34.72 14.86
CA GLN A 503 8.65 34.37 15.51
C GLN A 503 8.46 33.46 16.73
N ALA A 504 7.36 33.63 17.47
CA ALA A 504 7.03 32.82 18.63
C ALA A 504 6.87 31.31 18.32
N ALA A 505 6.50 30.95 17.08
CA ALA A 505 6.41 29.55 16.68
C ALA A 505 7.79 28.91 16.42
N ARG A 506 8.86 29.70 16.39
CA ARG A 506 10.25 29.27 16.16
C ARG A 506 11.04 29.07 17.44
N THR A 507 10.42 29.28 18.59
CA THR A 507 11.05 29.17 19.91
C THR A 507 10.34 28.13 20.78
N CYS A 508 11.14 27.45 21.60
CA CYS A 508 10.69 26.85 22.84
C CYS A 508 10.91 27.90 23.94
#